data_AF-A0A1V5ABM6-F1
#
_entry.id   AF-A0A1V5ABM6-F1
#
_cell.length_a   1.000
_cell.length_b   1.000
_cell.length_c   1.000
_cell.angle_alpha   90.00
_cell.angle_beta   90.00
_cell.angle_gamma   90.00
#
_symmetry.space_group_name_H-M   'P 1'
#
loop_
_entity.id
_entity.type
_entity.pdbx_description
1 polymer ?
#
loop_
_entity_poly.entity_id
_entity_poly.type
_entity_poly.pdbx_seq_one_letter_code
_entity_poly.pdbx_strand_id
1 'polypeptide(L)'
;MESLGTLHEVSRTDDGLFVAAIGPATVFVPDELARRLEPHIGEKIGILRTDHDYRLRIFGLQRDGESKSNSLGLKDQTSKKSLIVIA
;
A
#
# COMPACT_ATOMS: atom_id res chain seq x y z
N MET A 1 8.94 5.97 -8.35
CA MET A 1 9.84 4.84 -8.03
C MET A 1 8.96 3.63 -7.73
N GLU A 2 9.23 2.46 -8.31
CA GLU A 2 8.42 1.25 -8.13
C GLU A 2 9.27 0.13 -7.51
N SER A 3 8.67 -0.61 -6.58
CA SER A 3 9.21 -1.83 -5.98
C SER A 3 8.26 -2.98 -6.23
N LEU A 4 8.75 -4.06 -6.84
CA LEU A 4 7.94 -5.22 -7.25
C LEU A 4 8.63 -6.51 -6.81
N GLY A 5 7.90 -7.39 -6.14
CA GLY A 5 8.44 -8.65 -5.64
C GLY A 5 7.48 -9.36 -4.68
N THR A 6 7.92 -10.49 -4.15
CA THR A 6 7.18 -11.18 -3.08
C THR A 6 7.32 -10.39 -1.78
N LEU A 7 6.23 -10.10 -1.11
CA LEU A 7 6.28 -9.52 0.23
C LEU A 7 6.72 -10.60 1.21
N HIS A 8 7.92 -10.47 1.77
CA HIS A 8 8.46 -11.41 2.73
C HIS A 8 8.06 -11.05 4.17
N GLU A 9 8.07 -9.76 4.50
CA GLU A 9 7.86 -9.28 5.87
C GLU A 9 7.44 -7.82 5.87
N VAL A 10 6.70 -7.41 6.90
CA VAL A 10 6.51 -6.02 7.31
C VAL A 10 6.93 -5.91 8.77
N SER A 11 7.93 -5.08 9.04
CA SER A 11 8.51 -4.91 10.37
C SER A 11 8.58 -3.44 10.76
N ARG A 12 8.68 -3.18 12.06
CA ARG A 12 8.88 -1.84 12.61
C ARG A 12 10.33 -1.69 13.08
N THR A 13 11.01 -0.63 12.66
CA THR A 13 12.36 -0.30 13.13
C THR A 13 12.34 0.27 14.55
N ASP A 14 13.51 0.33 15.19
CA ASP A 14 13.70 0.97 16.49
C ASP A 14 13.30 2.46 16.48
N ASP A 15 13.46 3.15 15.34
CA ASP A 15 13.00 4.53 15.14
C ASP A 15 11.47 4.67 14.95
N GLY A 16 10.74 3.56 15.03
CA GLY A 16 9.28 3.52 14.94
C GLY A 16 8.72 3.60 13.52
N LEU A 17 9.57 3.51 12.48
CA LEU A 17 9.19 3.49 11.07
C LEU A 17 8.83 2.07 10.61
N PHE A 18 7.93 1.94 9.63
CA PHE A 18 7.63 0.65 9.04
C PHE A 18 8.45 0.39 7.78
N VAL A 19 8.89 -0.85 7.63
CA VAL A 19 9.67 -1.34 6.49
C VAL A 19 9.05 -2.62 5.96
N ALA A 20 8.91 -2.69 4.64
CA ALA A 20 8.44 -3.87 3.94
C ALA A 20 9.58 -4.49 3.13
N ALA A 21 9.82 -5.79 3.33
CA ALA A 21 10.75 -6.58 2.54
C ALA A 21 10.04 -7.13 1.31
N ILE A 22 10.35 -6.60 0.12
CA ILE A 22 9.71 -6.89 -1.15
C ILE A 22 10.75 -7.47 -2.12
N GLY A 23 10.78 -8.79 -2.25
CA GLY A 23 11.85 -9.51 -2.94
C GLY A 23 13.23 -9.15 -2.36
N PRO A 24 14.21 -8.74 -3.18
CA PRO A 24 15.53 -8.33 -2.69
C PRO A 24 15.57 -6.90 -2.12
N ALA A 25 14.46 -6.16 -2.16
CA ALA A 25 14.40 -4.76 -1.75
C ALA A 25 13.71 -4.59 -0.40
N THR A 26 14.18 -3.62 0.39
CA THR A 26 13.54 -3.19 1.65
C THR A 26 13.08 -1.76 1.49
N VAL A 27 11.80 -1.49 1.74
CA VAL A 27 11.16 -0.20 1.44
C VAL A 27 10.47 0.37 2.67
N PHE A 28 10.76 1.63 3.01
CA PHE A 28 10.03 2.34 4.05
C PHE A 28 8.62 2.66 3.60
N VAL A 29 7.65 2.39 4.47
CA VAL A 29 6.23 2.58 4.20
C VAL A 29 5.56 3.29 5.37
N PRO A 30 4.51 4.10 5.13
CA PRO A 30 3.70 4.66 6.22
C PRO A 30 2.90 3.57 6.95
N ASP A 31 2.49 3.83 8.19
CA ASP A 31 1.70 2.91 9.03
C ASP A 31 0.45 2.37 8.33
N GLU A 32 -0.30 3.24 7.65
CA GLU A 32 -1.50 2.82 6.93
C GLU A 32 -1.18 1.78 5.85
N LEU A 33 -0.10 1.99 5.09
CA LEU A 33 0.33 1.07 4.06
C LEU A 33 0.87 -0.22 4.67
N ALA A 34 1.62 -0.15 5.77
CA ALA A 34 2.12 -1.32 6.48
C ALA A 34 0.98 -2.26 6.91
N ARG A 35 -0.07 -1.73 7.52
CA ARG A 35 -1.27 -2.51 7.92
C ARG A 35 -1.97 -3.16 6.73
N ARG A 36 -1.94 -2.51 5.57
CA ARG A 36 -2.51 -3.06 4.33
C ARG A 36 -1.64 -4.16 3.73
N LEU A 37 -0.33 -4.17 4.00
CA LEU A 37 0.62 -5.15 3.48
C LEU A 37 0.63 -6.45 4.29
N GLU A 38 0.46 -6.39 5.62
CA GLU A 38 0.49 -7.56 6.51
C GLU A 38 -0.34 -8.78 6.02
N PRO A 39 -1.61 -8.65 5.56
CA PRO A 39 -2.38 -9.80 5.09
C PRO A 39 -1.87 -10.42 3.77
N HIS A 40 -0.96 -9.75 3.08
CA HIS A 40 -0.40 -10.14 1.78
C HIS A 40 1.03 -10.67 1.88
N ILE A 41 1.54 -10.95 3.09
CA ILE A 41 2.83 -11.62 3.26
C ILE A 41 2.79 -12.97 2.53
N GLY A 42 3.82 -13.23 1.73
CA GLY A 42 3.94 -14.38 0.84
C GLY A 42 3.36 -14.13 -0.57
N GLU A 43 2.61 -13.06 -0.80
CA GLU A 43 2.08 -12.72 -2.11
C GLU A 43 3.04 -11.83 -2.91
N LYS A 44 2.94 -11.92 -4.24
CA LYS A 44 3.64 -10.98 -5.12
C LYS A 44 2.90 -9.65 -5.11
N ILE A 45 3.61 -8.58 -4.76
CA ILE A 45 3.08 -7.22 -4.66
C ILE A 45 3.93 -6.22 -5.45
N GLY A 46 3.33 -5.10 -5.78
CA GLY A 46 4.01 -3.92 -6.32
C GLY A 46 3.60 -2.67 -5.56
N ILE A 47 4.57 -1.87 -5.13
CA ILE A 47 4.36 -0.55 -4.52
C ILE A 47 4.98 0.49 -5.43
N LEU A 48 4.14 1.39 -5.95
CA LEU A 48 4.56 2.55 -6.72
C LEU A 48 4.46 3.79 -5.83
N ARG A 49 5.61 4.39 -5.50
CA ARG A 49 5.67 5.71 -4.87
C ARG A 49 5.47 6.80 -5.91
N THR A 50 4.47 7.65 -5.67
CA THR A 50 4.19 8.87 -6.41
C THR A 50 4.57 10.10 -5.56
N ASP A 51 4.42 11.31 -6.11
CA ASP A 51 4.76 12.54 -5.38
C ASP A 51 3.89 12.75 -4.13
N HIS A 52 2.63 12.31 -4.19
CA HIS A 52 1.64 12.55 -3.15
C HIS A 52 1.15 11.29 -2.42
N ASP A 53 1.40 10.09 -2.96
CA ASP A 53 0.77 8.86 -2.46
C ASP A 53 1.51 7.55 -2.86
N TYR A 54 1.04 6.41 -2.37
CA TYR A 54 1.52 5.06 -2.71
C TYR A 54 0.43 4.21 -3.35
N ARG A 55 0.72 3.66 -4.54
CA ARG A 55 -0.19 2.72 -5.22
C ARG A 55 0.26 1.28 -4.98
N LEU A 56 -0.59 0.50 -4.30
CA LEU A 56 -0.39 -0.92 -4.05
C LEU A 56 -1.07 -1.77 -5.14
N ARG A 57 -0.35 -2.74 -5.67
CA ARG A 57 -0.85 -3.77 -6.60
C ARG A 57 -0.60 -5.14 -5.99
N ILE A 58 -1.63 -5.98 -5.89
CA ILE A 58 -1.51 -7.36 -5.44
C ILE A 58 -1.67 -8.27 -6.66
N PHE A 59 -0.65 -9.07 -6.93
CA PHE A 59 -0.62 -10.08 -7.99
C PHE A 59 -0.93 -11.40 -7.31
N GLY A 60 -2.20 -11.59 -6.94
CA GLY A 60 -2.63 -12.69 -6.07
C GLY A 60 -2.08 -14.04 -6.53
N LEU A 61 -1.67 -14.86 -5.57
CA LEU A 61 -1.63 -16.30 -5.78
C LEU A 61 -3.05 -16.80 -5.55
N GLN A 62 -3.57 -17.62 -6.45
CA GLN A 62 -4.87 -18.25 -6.36
C GLN A 62 -4.91 -19.10 -5.07
N ARG A 63 -5.27 -18.47 -3.96
CA ARG A 63 -5.52 -19.15 -2.69
C ARG A 63 -6.93 -19.72 -2.80
N ASP A 64 -6.98 -21.00 -3.15
CA ASP A 64 -8.18 -21.83 -2.99
C ASP A 64 -8.59 -21.75 -1.50
N GLY A 65 -9.74 -21.13 -1.23
CA GLY A 65 -10.24 -20.90 0.14
C GLY A 65 -10.55 -19.43 0.44
N GLU A 66 -11.80 -19.06 0.15
CA GLU A 66 -12.53 -17.85 0.56
C GLU A 66 -11.88 -16.92 1.60
N SER A 67 -11.73 -15.64 1.24
CA SER A 67 -12.38 -14.56 1.99
C SER A 67 -12.52 -13.29 1.17
N LYS A 68 -13.67 -12.65 1.39
CA LYS A 68 -14.34 -11.69 0.53
C LYS A 68 -13.58 -10.37 0.36
N SER A 69 -13.70 -9.83 -0.85
CA SER A 69 -13.89 -8.41 -1.14
C SER A 69 -12.93 -7.40 -0.51
N ASN A 70 -12.00 -6.86 -1.31
CA ASN A 70 -11.97 -5.40 -1.45
C ASN A 70 -11.32 -4.97 -2.77
N SER A 71 -12.17 -4.81 -3.79
CA SER A 71 -11.95 -3.87 -4.87
C SER A 71 -11.87 -2.46 -4.25
N LEU A 72 -10.67 -2.05 -3.81
CA LEU A 72 -10.38 -0.65 -3.52
C LEU A 72 -10.24 0.09 -4.85
N GLY A 73 -11.36 0.23 -5.54
CA GLY A 73 -11.61 1.43 -6.34
C GLY A 73 -11.54 2.59 -5.37
N LEU A 74 -10.52 3.43 -5.55
CA LEU A 74 -10.41 4.73 -4.90
C LEU A 74 -11.68 5.52 -5.28
N LYS A 75 -12.70 5.46 -4.44
CA LYS A 75 -13.87 6.32 -4.56
C LYS A 75 -13.39 7.73 -4.23
N ASP A 76 -13.15 8.47 -5.30
CA ASP A 76 -13.24 9.92 -5.33
C ASP A 76 -14.57 10.34 -4.68
N GLN A 77 -14.50 10.76 -3.42
CA GLN A 77 -15.62 11.39 -2.76
C GLN A 77 -15.08 12.36 -1.72
N THR A 78 -14.74 13.58 -2.15
CA THR A 78 -15.04 14.80 -1.39
C THR A 78 -15.21 15.95 -2.38
N SER A 79 -16.42 16.04 -2.93
CA SER A 79 -16.95 17.30 -3.44
C SER A 79 -17.48 18.09 -2.24
N LYS A 80 -16.77 19.13 -1.80
CA LYS A 80 -17.37 20.33 -1.20
C LYS A 80 -16.56 21.56 -1.60
N LYS A 81 -17.17 22.36 -2.48
CA LYS A 81 -16.82 23.73 -2.85
C LYS A 81 -16.30 24.53 -1.65
N SER A 82 -15.24 25.30 -1.83
CA SER A 82 -14.96 26.48 -1.01
C SER A 82 -14.67 27.66 -1.94
N LEU A 83 -15.53 28.67 -1.83
CA LEU A 83 -15.42 30.00 -2.43
C LEU A 83 -14.11 30.66 -2.02
N ILE A 84 -13.53 31.47 -2.92
CA ILE A 84 -12.58 32.52 -2.52
C ILE A 84 -13.01 33.82 -3.19
N VAL A 85 -13.41 34.79 -2.36
CA VAL A 85 -13.56 36.21 -2.70
C VAL A 85 -12.16 36.81 -2.62
N ILE A 86 -11.72 37.50 -3.67
CA ILE A 86 -10.42 38.19 -3.71
C ILE A 86 -10.69 39.67 -3.41
N ALA A 87 -9.99 40.19 -2.40
CA ALA A 87 -10.01 41.59 -1.99
C ALA A 87 -9.23 42.49 -2.96
#